data_AF-A0A957Z9S3-F1
#
_entry.id   AF-A0A957Z9S3-F1
#
_cell.length_a   1.000
_cell.length_b   1.000
_cell.length_c   1.000
_cell.angle_alpha   90.00
_cell.angle_beta   90.00
_cell.angle_gamma   90.00
#
_symmetry.space_group_name_H-M   'P 1'
#
loop_
_entity.id
_entity.type
_entity.pdbx_description
1 polymer ?
#
loop_
_entity_poly.entity_id
_entity_poly.type
_entity_poly.pdbx_seq_one_letter_code
_entity_poly.pdbx_strand_id
1 'polypeptide(L)'
;VQGISVEDAMSMVHLSKGMRPPASPHLLSEPAIIAGMARATLPNSATPWEEYIDDYDRIRDTMAKTLPGFEDFNRRVRQPLGFRIQQPARELVFLTPSGRAEFSVAALPDVLPADDDVLVLQTLRSHDQWNTTIYSDNDRYRGVQNLRTLVLMNIEDMQARGIQEGALVDIEATSKDGTRRRLSAYRALRYNLPRGSVAGYMPEMNALIGIADYSQQSNQPLMKHVKVRITPTAATTD
;
A
#
# COMPACT_ATOMS: atom_id res chain seq x y z
N VAL A 1 -2.35 30.90 -8.74
CA VAL A 1 -3.11 29.77 -8.14
C VAL A 1 -2.12 28.86 -7.45
N GLN A 2 -2.28 28.61 -6.15
CA GLN A 2 -1.42 27.69 -5.43
C GLN A 2 -1.63 26.25 -5.93
N GLY A 3 -0.57 25.44 -5.90
CA GLY A 3 -0.59 24.02 -6.23
C GLY A 3 0.30 23.27 -5.25
N ILE A 4 -0.07 22.03 -4.94
CA ILE A 4 0.80 21.13 -4.19
C ILE A 4 1.83 20.52 -5.14
N SER A 5 3.00 20.13 -4.63
CA SER A 5 3.95 19.30 -5.37
C SER A 5 3.78 17.85 -4.96
N VAL A 6 3.85 16.93 -5.92
CA VAL A 6 3.82 15.48 -5.68
C VAL A 6 5.05 14.83 -6.30
N GLU A 7 5.52 13.75 -5.70
CA GLU A 7 6.53 12.85 -6.27
C GLU A 7 5.83 11.55 -6.73
N ASP A 8 6.14 11.08 -7.94
CA ASP A 8 5.66 9.79 -8.43
C ASP A 8 6.69 8.65 -8.26
N ALA A 9 6.27 7.42 -8.58
CA ALA A 9 7.11 6.22 -8.43
C ALA A 9 8.37 6.22 -9.32
N MET A 10 8.51 7.18 -10.24
CA MET A 10 9.66 7.34 -11.14
C MET A 10 10.60 8.47 -10.70
N SER A 11 10.36 9.01 -9.50
CA SER A 11 11.05 10.15 -8.90
C SER A 11 10.83 11.46 -9.66
N MET A 12 9.68 11.60 -10.33
CA MET A 12 9.27 12.87 -10.93
C MET A 12 8.50 13.70 -9.92
N VAL A 13 8.96 14.93 -9.71
CA VAL A 13 8.34 15.94 -8.88
C VAL A 13 7.64 16.96 -9.77
N HIS A 14 6.32 17.08 -9.64
CA HIS A 14 5.52 18.00 -10.46
C HIS A 14 4.39 18.64 -9.66
N LEU A 15 3.81 19.72 -10.20
CA LEU A 15 2.64 20.35 -9.60
C LEU A 15 1.39 19.48 -9.78
N SER A 16 0.55 19.48 -8.75
CA SER A 16 -0.80 18.97 -8.77
C SER A 16 -1.75 20.05 -8.26
N LYS A 17 -2.88 20.19 -8.94
CA LYS A 17 -3.89 21.21 -8.67
C LYS A 17 -5.28 20.59 -8.77
N GLY A 18 -6.15 20.90 -7.80
CA GLY A 18 -7.56 20.55 -7.87
C GLY A 18 -8.25 21.19 -9.09
N MET A 19 -8.99 20.37 -9.84
CA MET A 19 -9.75 20.83 -11.01
C MET A 19 -11.23 21.10 -10.69
N ARG A 20 -11.69 20.76 -9.49
CA ARG A 20 -13.08 20.94 -9.04
C ARG A 20 -13.15 22.00 -7.95
N PRO A 21 -14.28 22.73 -7.85
CA PRO A 21 -14.53 23.59 -6.70
C PRO A 21 -14.54 22.74 -5.41
N PRO A 22 -14.15 23.33 -4.26
CA PRO A 22 -14.28 22.65 -2.96
C PRO A 22 -15.74 22.22 -2.72
N ALA A 23 -15.93 21.04 -2.13
CA ALA A 23 -17.27 20.53 -1.82
C ALA A 23 -17.99 21.34 -0.71
N SER A 24 -17.25 22.15 0.05
CA SER A 24 -17.78 23.02 1.09
C SER A 24 -16.82 24.20 1.32
N PRO A 25 -17.33 25.39 1.67
CA PRO A 25 -16.49 26.54 2.03
C PRO A 25 -15.71 26.34 3.35
N HIS A 26 -16.04 25.31 4.13
CA HIS A 26 -15.34 24.98 5.37
C HIS A 26 -14.15 24.02 5.16
N LEU A 27 -13.96 23.49 3.95
CA LEU A 27 -12.83 22.61 3.65
C LEU A 27 -11.55 23.45 3.55
N LEU A 28 -10.60 23.15 4.43
CA LEU A 28 -9.27 23.73 4.43
C LEU A 28 -8.30 22.79 3.69
N SER A 29 -7.23 23.36 3.14
CA SER A 29 -6.13 22.57 2.59
C SER A 29 -5.36 21.85 3.70
N GLU A 30 -4.67 20.76 3.37
CA GLU A 30 -3.85 20.03 4.35
C GLU A 30 -2.77 20.92 5.01
N PRO A 31 -2.02 21.77 4.27
CA PRO A 31 -1.12 22.73 4.91
C PRO A 31 -1.82 23.71 5.87
N ALA A 32 -3.02 24.18 5.54
CA ALA A 32 -3.81 25.05 6.42
C ALA A 32 -4.25 24.35 7.71
N ILE A 33 -4.66 23.08 7.61
CA ILE A 33 -5.03 22.25 8.78
C ILE A 33 -3.80 22.03 9.68
N ILE A 34 -2.66 21.63 9.09
CA ILE A 34 -1.41 21.39 9.83
C ILE A 34 -0.94 22.68 10.53
N ALA A 35 -0.89 23.80 9.81
CA ALA A 35 -0.52 25.09 10.38
C ALA A 35 -1.48 25.53 11.50
N GLY A 36 -2.79 25.32 11.31
CA GLY A 36 -3.80 25.63 12.33
C GLY A 36 -3.59 24.83 13.62
N MET A 37 -3.36 23.52 13.51
CA MET A 37 -3.05 22.66 14.65
C MET A 37 -1.73 23.06 15.33
N ALA A 38 -0.68 23.34 14.54
CA ALA A 38 0.62 23.75 15.07
C ALA A 38 0.51 25.06 15.85
N ARG A 39 -0.22 26.06 15.33
CA ARG A 39 -0.47 27.32 16.05
C ARG A 39 -1.21 27.10 17.36
N ALA A 40 -2.19 26.19 17.39
CA ALA A 40 -2.99 25.91 18.57
C ALA A 40 -2.21 25.13 19.65
N THR A 41 -1.23 24.30 19.25
CA THR A 41 -0.55 23.36 20.15
C THR A 41 0.91 23.71 20.43
N LEU A 42 1.54 24.55 19.61
CA LEU A 42 2.94 24.95 19.68
C LEU A 42 3.07 26.49 19.65
N PRO A 43 2.55 27.21 20.67
CA PRO A 43 2.50 28.68 20.66
C PRO A 43 3.88 29.36 20.61
N ASN A 44 4.94 28.65 21.02
CA ASN A 44 6.32 29.14 21.01
C ASN A 44 7.12 28.67 19.78
N SER A 45 6.47 28.10 18.76
CA SER A 45 7.14 27.65 17.53
C SER A 45 7.70 28.83 16.76
N ALA A 46 8.99 28.79 16.41
CA ALA A 46 9.63 29.76 15.53
C ALA A 46 9.32 29.54 14.03
N THR A 47 8.53 28.51 13.70
CA THR A 47 8.17 28.20 12.31
C THR A 47 7.12 29.21 11.83
N PRO A 48 7.30 29.85 10.66
CA PRO A 48 6.37 30.86 10.15
C PRO A 48 5.15 30.19 9.49
N TRP A 49 4.30 29.56 10.31
CA TRP A 49 3.17 28.75 9.86
C TRP A 49 2.19 29.50 8.96
N GLU A 50 1.86 30.76 9.30
CA GLU A 50 0.96 31.60 8.52
C GLU A 50 1.57 31.94 7.15
N GLU A 51 2.87 32.25 7.10
CA GLU A 51 3.55 32.52 5.84
C GLU A 51 3.58 31.32 4.90
N TYR A 52 3.71 30.11 5.45
CA TYR A 52 3.73 28.87 4.67
C TYR A 52 2.37 28.53 4.04
N ILE A 53 1.27 28.89 4.69
CA ILE A 53 -0.07 28.65 4.13
C ILE A 53 -0.48 29.74 3.13
N ASP A 54 0.01 30.96 3.31
CA ASP A 54 -0.22 32.08 2.40
C ASP A 54 0.48 31.89 1.04
N ASP A 55 1.64 31.22 1.03
CA ASP A 55 2.35 30.88 -0.20
C ASP A 55 3.17 29.58 -0.08
N TYR A 56 2.70 28.54 -0.78
CA TYR A 56 3.36 27.23 -0.81
C TYR A 56 4.72 27.26 -1.51
N ASP A 57 5.05 28.32 -2.26
CA ASP A 57 6.41 28.51 -2.76
C ASP A 57 7.41 28.64 -1.61
N ARG A 58 7.03 29.26 -0.49
CA ARG A 58 7.91 29.41 0.69
C ARG A 58 8.24 28.07 1.36
N ILE A 59 7.29 27.13 1.34
CA ILE A 59 7.55 25.74 1.79
C ILE A 59 8.62 25.11 0.88
N ARG A 60 8.45 25.25 -0.44
CA ARG A 60 9.39 24.71 -1.44
C ARG A 60 10.76 25.39 -1.39
N ASP A 61 10.82 26.69 -1.09
CA ASP A 61 12.08 27.41 -0.88
C ASP A 61 12.81 26.90 0.36
N THR A 62 12.08 26.60 1.45
CA THR A 62 12.67 25.96 2.63
C THR A 62 13.17 24.55 2.32
N MET A 63 12.39 23.76 1.57
CA MET A 63 12.81 22.42 1.12
C MET A 63 14.09 22.48 0.26
N ALA A 64 14.20 23.45 -0.65
CA ALA A 64 15.36 23.61 -1.52
C ALA A 64 16.67 23.93 -0.76
N LYS A 65 16.58 24.46 0.47
CA LYS A 65 17.75 24.73 1.32
C LYS A 65 18.30 23.48 2.01
N THR A 66 17.49 22.43 2.14
CA THR A 66 17.81 21.27 2.99
C THR A 66 17.81 19.95 2.25
N LEU A 67 17.00 19.80 1.20
CA LEU A 67 16.85 18.58 0.44
C LEU A 67 17.78 18.58 -0.79
N PRO A 68 18.77 17.67 -0.87
CA PRO A 68 19.59 17.51 -2.05
C PRO A 68 18.75 17.18 -3.29
N GLY A 69 19.04 17.81 -4.43
CA GLY A 69 18.33 17.57 -5.68
C GLY A 69 17.06 18.41 -5.86
N PHE A 70 16.69 19.23 -4.87
CA PHE A 70 15.56 20.17 -4.91
C PHE A 70 15.99 21.63 -5.14
N GLU A 71 17.23 21.87 -5.59
CA GLU A 71 17.70 23.20 -5.96
C GLU A 71 16.78 23.79 -7.04
N ASP A 72 16.51 25.10 -6.98
CA ASP A 72 15.56 25.79 -7.86
C ASP A 72 14.14 25.18 -7.89
N PHE A 73 13.67 24.56 -6.80
CA PHE A 73 12.40 23.84 -6.74
C PHE A 73 11.25 24.60 -7.44
N ASN A 74 10.98 25.83 -7.00
CA ASN A 74 9.86 26.62 -7.51
C ASN A 74 9.92 26.87 -9.02
N ARG A 75 11.12 27.02 -9.59
CA ARG A 75 11.30 27.17 -11.04
C ARG A 75 11.09 25.83 -11.75
N ARG A 76 11.69 24.76 -11.23
CA ARG A 76 11.71 23.43 -11.85
C ARG A 76 10.35 22.73 -11.83
N VAL A 77 9.61 22.82 -10.73
CA VAL A 77 8.29 22.16 -10.61
C VAL A 77 7.25 22.74 -11.57
N ARG A 78 7.49 23.96 -12.08
CA ARG A 78 6.66 24.65 -13.08
C ARG A 78 7.04 24.33 -14.52
N GLN A 79 8.15 23.62 -14.76
CA GLN A 79 8.48 23.11 -16.09
C GLN A 79 7.43 22.09 -16.53
N PRO A 80 7.24 21.86 -17.84
CA PRO A 80 6.42 20.74 -18.31
C PRO A 80 6.89 19.44 -17.66
N LEU A 81 5.97 18.70 -17.03
CA LEU A 81 6.24 17.46 -16.26
C LEU A 81 7.10 17.65 -15.00
N GLY A 82 7.42 18.88 -14.61
CA GLY A 82 8.22 19.18 -13.43
C GLY A 82 9.69 18.80 -13.60
N PHE A 83 10.27 18.15 -12.59
CA PHE A 83 11.67 17.71 -12.62
C PHE A 83 11.86 16.34 -11.99
N ARG A 84 12.96 15.68 -12.36
CA ARG A 84 13.31 14.39 -11.77
C ARG A 84 14.32 14.57 -10.64
N ILE A 85 14.15 13.85 -9.54
CA ILE A 85 15.18 13.70 -8.51
C ILE A 85 16.26 12.78 -9.08
N GLN A 86 17.54 13.14 -8.90
CA GLN A 86 18.64 12.34 -9.42
C GLN A 86 18.67 10.96 -8.75
N GLN A 87 18.90 9.93 -9.57
CA GLN A 87 19.06 8.54 -9.12
C GLN A 87 20.47 8.07 -9.50
N PRO A 88 21.50 8.29 -8.66
CA PRO A 88 22.91 8.07 -9.01
C PRO A 88 23.20 6.69 -9.60
N ALA A 89 22.59 5.64 -9.05
CA ALA A 89 22.77 4.27 -9.52
C ALA A 89 22.33 4.07 -10.99
N ARG A 90 21.35 4.83 -11.49
CA ARG A 90 20.94 4.82 -12.90
C ARG A 90 22.05 5.32 -13.84
N GLU A 91 22.91 6.19 -13.33
CA GLU A 91 24.04 6.78 -14.04
C GLU A 91 25.36 6.05 -13.73
N LEU A 92 25.28 4.86 -13.14
CA LEU A 92 26.44 4.06 -12.68
C LEU A 92 27.29 4.78 -11.62
N VAL A 93 26.71 5.74 -10.91
CA VAL A 93 27.32 6.40 -9.76
C VAL A 93 26.86 5.67 -8.51
N PHE A 94 27.75 4.90 -7.90
CA PHE A 94 27.47 4.13 -6.69
C PHE A 94 28.00 4.85 -5.45
N LEU A 95 27.09 5.32 -4.60
CA LEU A 95 27.41 5.96 -3.32
C LEU A 95 27.72 4.94 -2.22
N THR A 96 28.42 3.86 -2.57
CA THR A 96 28.87 2.80 -1.66
C THR A 96 30.31 3.10 -1.21
N PRO A 97 30.80 2.52 -0.08
CA PRO A 97 32.18 2.70 0.36
C PRO A 97 33.21 2.27 -0.71
N SER A 98 32.87 1.29 -1.53
CA SER A 98 33.72 0.80 -2.63
C SER A 98 33.65 1.63 -3.92
N GLY A 99 32.67 2.54 -4.03
CA GLY A 99 32.39 3.29 -5.26
C GLY A 99 31.86 2.43 -6.41
N ARG A 100 31.41 1.20 -6.13
CA ARG A 100 30.92 0.20 -7.09
C ARG A 100 29.59 -0.42 -6.65
N ALA A 101 28.91 -1.11 -7.55
CA ALA A 101 27.79 -1.97 -7.18
C ALA A 101 28.27 -3.06 -6.21
N GLU A 102 27.57 -3.22 -5.09
CA GLU A 102 27.89 -4.24 -4.08
C GLU A 102 26.93 -5.41 -4.20
N PHE A 103 27.48 -6.61 -4.42
CA PHE A 103 26.71 -7.84 -4.50
C PHE A 103 26.53 -8.43 -3.10
N SER A 104 25.32 -8.89 -2.81
CA SER A 104 24.99 -9.54 -1.56
C SER A 104 24.76 -11.03 -1.76
N VAL A 105 25.35 -11.84 -0.88
CA VAL A 105 25.10 -13.29 -0.76
C VAL A 105 24.11 -13.59 0.36
N ALA A 106 23.29 -12.60 0.75
CA ALA A 106 22.28 -12.79 1.78
C ALA A 106 21.41 -14.02 1.48
N ALA A 107 21.26 -14.88 2.48
CA ALA A 107 20.42 -16.05 2.37
C ALA A 107 18.98 -15.63 2.06
N LEU A 108 18.35 -16.30 1.10
CA LEU A 108 16.93 -16.14 0.86
C LEU A 108 16.17 -16.83 1.99
N PRO A 109 15.10 -16.21 2.53
CA PRO A 109 14.29 -16.88 3.53
C PRO A 109 13.58 -18.09 2.93
N ASP A 110 13.43 -19.16 3.70
CA ASP A 110 12.50 -20.23 3.35
C ASP A 110 11.07 -19.72 3.55
N VAL A 111 10.35 -19.60 2.44
CA VAL A 111 9.00 -19.05 2.37
C VAL A 111 7.95 -20.14 2.21
N LEU A 112 8.36 -21.40 2.11
CA LEU A 112 7.43 -22.51 1.97
C LEU A 112 6.86 -22.89 3.34
N PRO A 113 5.54 -23.04 3.47
CA PRO A 113 4.96 -23.63 4.67
C PRO A 113 5.46 -25.06 4.86
N ALA A 114 5.78 -25.44 6.10
CA ALA A 114 6.19 -26.81 6.45
C ALA A 114 5.00 -27.79 6.51
N ASP A 115 3.79 -27.27 6.59
CA ASP A 115 2.53 -28.01 6.67
C ASP A 115 1.76 -27.80 5.36
N ASP A 116 1.47 -28.89 4.64
CA ASP A 116 0.76 -28.88 3.35
C ASP A 116 -0.68 -28.33 3.48
N ASP A 117 -1.25 -28.29 4.68
CA ASP A 117 -2.55 -27.68 4.91
C ASP A 117 -2.47 -26.14 4.99
N VAL A 118 -1.28 -25.58 5.17
CA VAL A 118 -1.07 -24.12 5.20
C VAL A 118 -0.83 -23.58 3.79
N LEU A 119 -1.66 -22.60 3.42
CA LEU A 119 -1.56 -21.86 2.17
C LEU A 119 -0.91 -20.49 2.42
N VAL A 120 -0.31 -19.92 1.38
CA VAL A 120 0.24 -18.57 1.40
C VAL A 120 -0.75 -17.60 0.74
N LEU A 121 -1.33 -16.70 1.55
CA LEU A 121 -2.23 -15.66 1.10
C LEU A 121 -1.47 -14.41 0.65
N GLN A 122 -1.85 -13.92 -0.53
CA GLN A 122 -1.46 -12.62 -1.05
C GLN A 122 -2.68 -11.69 -1.08
N THR A 123 -2.55 -10.53 -0.45
CA THR A 123 -3.55 -9.47 -0.61
C THR A 123 -3.31 -8.74 -1.93
N LEU A 124 -4.38 -8.31 -2.60
CA LEU A 124 -4.29 -7.60 -3.86
C LEU A 124 -5.39 -6.52 -3.97
N ARG A 125 -5.26 -5.64 -4.95
CA ARG A 125 -6.30 -4.66 -5.29
C ARG A 125 -7.13 -5.20 -6.44
N SER A 126 -8.43 -4.93 -6.41
CA SER A 126 -9.28 -5.14 -7.58
C SER A 126 -8.98 -4.08 -8.65
N HIS A 127 -9.47 -4.31 -9.87
CA HIS A 127 -9.40 -3.32 -10.95
C HIS A 127 -10.06 -1.98 -10.57
N ASP A 128 -11.30 -2.02 -10.04
CA ASP A 128 -12.08 -0.81 -9.70
C ASP A 128 -11.75 -0.29 -8.30
N GLN A 129 -10.46 -0.16 -8.00
CA GLN A 129 -9.98 0.26 -6.69
C GLN A 129 -8.66 1.03 -6.81
N TRP A 130 -8.52 2.08 -6.00
CA TRP A 130 -7.25 2.75 -5.76
C TRP A 130 -6.93 2.72 -4.27
N ASN A 131 -5.92 1.93 -3.89
CA ASN A 131 -5.55 1.71 -2.48
C ASN A 131 -6.76 1.32 -1.63
N THR A 132 -7.21 2.15 -0.69
CA THR A 132 -8.39 1.87 0.14
C THR A 132 -9.69 2.48 -0.40
N THR A 133 -9.62 3.24 -1.49
CA THR A 133 -10.79 3.79 -2.18
C THR A 133 -11.33 2.75 -3.14
N ILE A 134 -12.50 2.20 -2.82
CA ILE A 134 -13.23 1.24 -3.65
C ILE A 134 -14.20 2.04 -4.52
N TYR A 135 -14.08 1.91 -5.84
CA TYR A 135 -14.99 2.57 -6.79
C TYR A 135 -16.20 1.71 -7.12
N SER A 136 -16.01 0.38 -7.15
CA SER A 136 -17.09 -0.59 -7.31
C SER A 136 -16.69 -1.95 -6.74
N ASP A 137 -17.68 -2.84 -6.62
CA ASP A 137 -17.49 -4.23 -6.19
C ASP A 137 -17.13 -5.17 -7.36
N ASN A 138 -16.66 -4.62 -8.48
CA ASN A 138 -16.24 -5.38 -9.65
C ASN A 138 -14.72 -5.51 -9.75
N ASP A 139 -14.28 -6.62 -10.35
CA ASP A 139 -12.91 -6.79 -10.82
C ASP A 139 -12.90 -7.32 -12.25
N ARG A 140 -12.76 -6.39 -13.20
CA ARG A 140 -12.68 -6.72 -14.64
C ARG A 140 -11.50 -7.63 -14.97
N TYR A 141 -10.37 -7.52 -14.25
CA TYR A 141 -9.20 -8.35 -14.52
C TYR A 141 -9.41 -9.81 -14.12
N ARG A 142 -10.33 -10.07 -13.19
CA ARG A 142 -10.58 -11.40 -12.63
C ARG A 142 -11.97 -11.95 -12.93
N GLY A 143 -12.77 -11.22 -13.69
CA GLY A 143 -14.14 -11.61 -14.03
C GLY A 143 -15.10 -11.60 -12.83
N VAL A 144 -14.78 -10.87 -11.75
CA VAL A 144 -15.62 -10.80 -10.55
C VAL A 144 -16.61 -9.66 -10.69
N GLN A 145 -17.87 -9.93 -10.37
CA GLN A 145 -18.95 -8.94 -10.42
C GLN A 145 -19.65 -8.85 -9.06
N ASN A 146 -19.84 -7.62 -8.58
CA ASN A 146 -20.58 -7.32 -7.35
C ASN A 146 -20.18 -8.19 -6.13
N LEU A 147 -18.88 -8.45 -5.95
CA LEU A 147 -18.37 -9.33 -4.90
C LEU A 147 -16.94 -8.93 -4.51
N ARG A 148 -16.72 -8.73 -3.21
CA ARG A 148 -15.40 -8.45 -2.64
C ARG A 148 -14.99 -9.40 -1.51
N THR A 149 -15.96 -10.00 -0.82
CA THR A 149 -15.73 -11.02 0.21
C THR A 149 -15.45 -12.38 -0.43
N LEU A 150 -14.27 -12.51 -1.02
CA LEU A 150 -13.86 -13.71 -1.75
C LEU A 150 -12.40 -14.08 -1.48
N VAL A 151 -12.08 -15.33 -1.76
CA VAL A 151 -10.71 -15.84 -1.85
C VAL A 151 -10.54 -16.59 -3.17
N LEU A 152 -9.51 -16.22 -3.90
CA LEU A 152 -9.08 -16.87 -5.13
C LEU A 152 -8.19 -18.06 -4.76
N MET A 153 -8.50 -19.23 -5.30
CA MET A 153 -7.82 -20.48 -4.95
C MET A 153 -7.47 -21.29 -6.19
N ASN A 154 -6.36 -22.03 -6.12
CA ASN A 154 -6.07 -23.06 -7.11
C ASN A 154 -7.08 -24.23 -7.00
N ILE A 155 -7.43 -24.85 -8.13
CA ILE A 155 -8.44 -25.93 -8.15
C ILE A 155 -8.01 -27.18 -7.36
N GLU A 156 -6.73 -27.55 -7.38
CA GLU A 156 -6.22 -28.71 -6.67
C GLU A 156 -6.26 -28.47 -5.16
N ASP A 157 -5.96 -27.24 -4.71
CA ASP A 157 -6.07 -26.87 -3.29
C ASP A 157 -7.52 -26.88 -2.81
N MET A 158 -8.45 -26.46 -3.66
CA MET A 158 -9.89 -26.55 -3.39
C MET A 158 -10.33 -28.01 -3.27
N GLN A 159 -9.95 -28.86 -4.23
CA GLN A 159 -10.28 -30.28 -4.25
C GLN A 159 -9.74 -31.01 -3.02
N ALA A 160 -8.47 -30.76 -2.66
CA ALA A 160 -7.84 -31.35 -1.48
C ALA A 160 -8.57 -31.00 -0.16
N ARG A 161 -9.32 -29.89 -0.15
CA ARG A 161 -10.05 -29.38 1.01
C ARG A 161 -11.57 -29.58 0.91
N GLY A 162 -12.06 -30.27 -0.12
CA GLY A 162 -13.49 -30.47 -0.35
C GLY A 162 -14.27 -29.17 -0.60
N ILE A 163 -13.59 -28.12 -1.09
CA ILE A 163 -14.19 -26.81 -1.36
C ILE A 163 -14.68 -26.79 -2.81
N GLN A 164 -15.97 -26.53 -3.01
CA GLN A 164 -16.54 -26.35 -4.35
C GLN A 164 -16.42 -24.89 -4.82
N GLU A 165 -16.48 -24.68 -6.13
CA GLU A 165 -16.57 -23.34 -6.72
C GLU A 165 -17.77 -22.59 -6.13
N GLY A 166 -17.52 -21.40 -5.60
CA GLY A 166 -18.54 -20.58 -4.97
C GLY A 166 -18.99 -21.08 -3.60
N ALA A 167 -18.33 -22.05 -2.97
CA ALA A 167 -18.61 -22.39 -1.58
C ALA A 167 -18.21 -21.25 -0.63
N LEU A 168 -18.85 -21.19 0.54
CA LEU A 168 -18.42 -20.32 1.63
C LEU A 168 -17.29 -21.00 2.40
N VAL A 169 -16.24 -20.23 2.70
CA VAL A 169 -15.08 -20.68 3.44
C VAL A 169 -14.70 -19.71 4.54
N ASP A 170 -14.10 -20.26 5.58
CA ASP A 170 -13.46 -19.51 6.65
C ASP A 170 -11.95 -19.55 6.47
N ILE A 171 -11.31 -18.39 6.61
CA ILE A 171 -9.89 -18.16 6.40
C ILE A 171 -9.28 -17.80 7.75
N GLU A 172 -8.45 -18.69 8.30
CA GLU A 172 -7.73 -18.46 9.54
C GLU A 172 -6.25 -18.20 9.24
N ALA A 173 -5.76 -17.02 9.61
CA ALA A 173 -4.35 -16.68 9.54
C ALA A 173 -3.63 -16.96 10.87
N THR A 174 -2.39 -17.41 10.79
CA THR A 174 -1.47 -17.51 11.95
C THR A 174 -0.31 -16.54 11.75
N SER A 175 -0.20 -15.55 12.63
CA SER A 175 0.88 -14.57 12.62
C SER A 175 2.18 -15.16 13.18
N LYS A 176 3.30 -14.48 12.93
CA LYS A 176 4.64 -14.86 13.45
C LYS A 176 4.70 -15.02 14.96
N ASP A 177 3.89 -14.28 15.72
CA ASP A 177 3.79 -14.37 17.19
C ASP A 177 2.84 -15.49 17.66
N GLY A 178 2.27 -16.26 16.74
CA GLY A 178 1.31 -17.33 17.02
C GLY A 178 -0.13 -16.86 17.20
N THR A 179 -0.40 -15.55 17.16
CA THR A 179 -1.77 -15.03 17.22
C THR A 179 -2.56 -15.45 15.98
N ARG A 180 -3.85 -15.69 16.17
CA ARG A 180 -4.77 -16.14 15.11
C ARG A 180 -5.81 -15.08 14.81
N ARG A 181 -6.12 -14.94 13.52
CA ARG A 181 -7.12 -14.00 12.99
C ARG A 181 -7.99 -14.74 11.99
N ARG A 182 -9.28 -14.43 11.95
CA ARG A 182 -10.24 -15.15 11.11
C ARG A 182 -11.12 -14.21 10.31
N LEU A 183 -11.38 -14.60 9.08
CA LEU A 183 -12.47 -14.10 8.25
C LEU A 183 -13.41 -15.27 7.96
N SER A 184 -14.72 -15.06 8.10
CA SER A 184 -15.72 -16.10 7.93
C SER A 184 -16.63 -15.84 6.74
N ALA A 185 -17.15 -16.91 6.15
CA ALA A 185 -18.10 -16.87 5.04
C ALA A 185 -17.62 -16.07 3.81
N TYR A 186 -16.36 -16.28 3.39
CA TYR A 186 -15.82 -15.75 2.14
C TYR A 186 -16.14 -16.69 1.00
N ARG A 187 -16.39 -16.15 -0.19
CA ARG A 187 -16.65 -16.96 -1.39
C ARG A 187 -15.34 -17.51 -1.96
N ALA A 188 -15.17 -18.83 -2.02
CA ALA A 188 -14.03 -19.44 -2.69
C ALA A 188 -14.26 -19.47 -4.21
N LEU A 189 -13.36 -18.84 -4.98
CA LEU A 189 -13.42 -18.82 -6.44
C LEU A 189 -12.15 -19.41 -7.03
N ARG A 190 -12.30 -20.26 -8.04
CA ARG A 190 -11.18 -20.83 -8.77
C ARG A 190 -10.43 -19.73 -9.51
N TYR A 191 -9.12 -19.75 -9.40
CA TYR A 191 -8.24 -18.88 -10.15
C TYR A 191 -6.94 -19.60 -10.52
N ASN A 192 -6.28 -19.14 -11.59
CA ASN A 192 -5.00 -19.69 -12.00
C ASN A 192 -3.86 -19.16 -11.11
N LEU A 193 -3.79 -19.70 -9.89
CA LEU A 193 -2.70 -19.47 -8.94
C LEU A 193 -1.81 -20.73 -8.84
N PRO A 194 -0.52 -20.59 -8.50
CA PRO A 194 0.27 -21.74 -8.08
C PRO A 194 -0.40 -22.49 -6.93
N ARG A 195 -0.29 -23.82 -6.90
CA ARG A 195 -0.73 -24.63 -5.77
C ARG A 195 -0.01 -24.19 -4.49
N GLY A 196 -0.70 -24.22 -3.36
CA GLY A 196 -0.23 -23.70 -2.08
C GLY A 196 -0.42 -22.18 -1.93
N SER A 197 -0.95 -21.49 -2.94
CA SER A 197 -1.15 -20.04 -2.93
C SER A 197 -2.61 -19.65 -3.08
N VAL A 198 -3.01 -18.61 -2.34
CA VAL A 198 -4.35 -18.03 -2.40
C VAL A 198 -4.26 -16.51 -2.45
N ALA A 199 -5.31 -15.86 -2.94
CA ALA A 199 -5.33 -14.41 -3.03
C ALA A 199 -6.68 -13.81 -2.65
N GLY A 200 -6.68 -12.58 -2.15
CA GLY A 200 -7.91 -11.87 -1.80
C GLY A 200 -7.74 -10.37 -1.78
N TYR A 201 -8.85 -9.64 -1.77
CA TYR A 201 -8.80 -8.18 -1.86
C TYR A 201 -8.40 -7.54 -0.53
N MET A 202 -7.53 -6.51 -0.60
CA MET A 202 -7.46 -5.49 0.44
C MET A 202 -8.58 -4.46 0.19
N PRO A 203 -9.12 -3.78 1.22
CA PRO A 203 -8.72 -3.85 2.63
C PRO A 203 -9.27 -5.06 3.39
N GLU A 204 -10.19 -5.84 2.83
CA GLU A 204 -10.88 -6.93 3.52
C GLU A 204 -9.90 -7.93 4.16
N MET A 205 -8.92 -8.40 3.39
CA MET A 205 -7.91 -9.35 3.86
C MET A 205 -6.90 -8.75 4.85
N ASN A 206 -6.85 -7.42 5.01
CA ASN A 206 -5.91 -6.82 5.97
C ASN A 206 -6.23 -7.23 7.42
N ALA A 207 -7.48 -7.64 7.69
CA ALA A 207 -7.88 -8.17 9.00
C ALA A 207 -7.07 -9.41 9.43
N LEU A 208 -6.55 -10.16 8.46
CA LEU A 208 -5.74 -11.37 8.68
C LEU A 208 -4.26 -11.08 8.98
N ILE A 209 -3.79 -9.86 8.75
CA ILE A 209 -2.38 -9.49 8.93
C ILE A 209 -2.15 -9.20 10.42
N GLY A 210 -1.29 -10.00 11.06
CA GLY A 210 -0.92 -9.81 12.45
C GLY A 210 0.03 -8.62 12.64
N ILE A 211 0.03 -8.06 13.84
CA ILE A 211 0.90 -6.93 14.18
C ILE A 211 2.39 -7.32 14.14
N ALA A 212 2.70 -8.60 14.38
CA ALA A 212 4.04 -9.15 14.30
C ALA A 212 4.48 -9.50 12.86
N ASP A 213 3.59 -9.44 11.87
CA ASP A 213 3.87 -9.82 10.49
C ASP A 213 4.52 -8.68 9.71
N TYR A 214 5.78 -8.39 10.02
CA TYR A 214 6.57 -7.38 9.31
C TYR A 214 7.98 -7.85 8.95
N SER A 215 8.61 -7.13 8.02
CA SER A 215 10.03 -7.27 7.68
C SER A 215 10.91 -6.70 8.78
N GLN A 216 11.84 -7.49 9.32
CA GLN A 216 12.73 -7.06 10.41
C GLN A 216 13.63 -5.87 10.02
N GLN A 217 13.89 -5.68 8.73
CA GLN A 217 14.75 -4.59 8.26
C GLN A 217 14.00 -3.26 8.10
N SER A 218 12.76 -3.29 7.62
CA SER A 218 12.03 -2.09 7.19
C SER A 218 10.73 -1.82 7.94
N ASN A 219 10.33 -2.73 8.84
CA ASN A 219 9.01 -2.75 9.49
C ASN A 219 7.83 -2.73 8.51
N GLN A 220 8.05 -3.09 7.24
CA GLN A 220 6.98 -3.19 6.25
C GLN A 220 6.11 -4.43 6.54
N PRO A 221 4.76 -4.30 6.55
CA PRO A 221 3.88 -5.44 6.77
C PRO A 221 3.97 -6.51 5.67
N LEU A 222 3.88 -7.78 6.05
CA LEU A 222 3.94 -8.93 5.15
C LEU A 222 2.59 -9.20 4.46
N MET A 223 2.15 -8.27 3.63
CA MET A 223 0.83 -8.35 2.97
C MET A 223 0.75 -9.36 1.82
N LYS A 224 1.87 -10.01 1.47
CA LYS A 224 2.03 -10.93 0.33
C LYS A 224 2.51 -12.32 0.76
N HIS A 225 2.60 -12.55 2.07
CA HIS A 225 3.05 -13.82 2.65
C HIS A 225 2.34 -14.03 4.00
N VAL A 226 1.01 -14.16 3.94
CA VAL A 226 0.20 -14.44 5.14
C VAL A 226 -0.09 -15.94 5.19
N LYS A 227 0.33 -16.63 6.24
CA LYS A 227 0.08 -18.08 6.40
C LYS A 227 -1.37 -18.29 6.82
N VAL A 228 -2.14 -19.00 5.99
CA VAL A 228 -3.56 -19.24 6.23
C VAL A 228 -3.94 -20.71 6.12
N ARG A 229 -4.97 -21.12 6.86
CA ARG A 229 -5.75 -22.33 6.61
C ARG A 229 -7.13 -21.92 6.12
N ILE A 230 -7.66 -22.65 5.15
CA ILE A 230 -8.98 -22.41 4.58
C ILE A 230 -9.83 -23.65 4.77
N THR A 231 -10.99 -23.47 5.37
CA THR A 231 -11.93 -24.56 5.67
C THR A 231 -13.32 -24.20 5.16
N PRO A 232 -14.14 -25.17 4.74
CA PRO A 232 -15.55 -24.92 4.46
C PRO A 232 -16.22 -24.27 5.67
N THR A 233 -17.02 -23.23 5.45
CA THR A 233 -17.83 -22.63 6.52
C THR A 233 -18.85 -23.68 6.97
N ALA A 234 -18.92 -23.93 8.28
CA ALA A 234 -19.94 -24.83 8.83
C ALA A 234 -21.35 -24.29 8.50
N ALA A 235 -22.26 -25.18 8.12
CA ALA A 235 -23.67 -24.79 7.99
C ALA A 235 -24.14 -24.30 9.36
N THR A 236 -24.62 -23.06 9.44
CA THR A 236 -25.41 -22.60 10.57
C THR A 236 -26.65 -23.48 10.64
N THR A 237 -26.66 -24.43 11.56
CA THR A 237 -27.90 -25.02 12.05
C THR A 237 -28.60 -23.94 12.87
N ASP A 238 -29.59 -23.30 12.26
CA ASP A 238 -30.54 -22.42 12.93
C ASP A 238 -31.32 -23.16 14.03
#